data_AF-A0A946AR21-F1
#
_entry.id   AF-A0A946AR21-F1
#
_cell.length_a   1.000
_cell.length_b   1.000
_cell.length_c   1.000
_cell.angle_alpha   90.00
_cell.angle_beta   90.00
_cell.angle_gamma   90.00
#
_symmetry.space_group_name_H-M   'P 1'
#
loop_
_entity.id
_entity.type
_entity.pdbx_description
1 polymer ?
#
loop_
_entity_poly.entity_id
_entity_poly.type
_entity_poly.pdbx_seq_one_letter_code
_entity_poly.pdbx_strand_id
1 'polypeptide(L)'
;MLYLCVAAIRRGFIGSAVFIFVLSSSPAWPESQIATGQSWRVVDGDTIHMNDYKIRLLGIDAPEIKQLCQTADGHDWACGIMARDVLRAMLESQNQMLVCRLDGKDRYNRDLGSCYIGSIQTGIDVQKALIRAGLAVSEYGVQYKQDERAASVEKRGMWAGHFMRPKDWRKYQRNQ
;
A
#
# COMPACT_ATOMS: atom_id res chain seq x y z
N MET A 1 -62.97 24.30 18.81
CA MET A 1 -62.84 24.56 20.26
C MET A 1 -61.37 24.35 20.61
N LEU A 2 -60.54 25.32 21.00
CA LEU A 2 -60.68 26.69 21.49
C LEU A 2 -59.60 27.56 20.78
N TYR A 3 -59.91 28.77 20.29
CA TYR A 3 -59.59 30.09 20.88
C TYR A 3 -58.12 30.27 21.30
N LEU A 4 -57.39 31.35 21.04
CA LEU A 4 -57.50 32.63 20.32
C LEU A 4 -56.10 33.27 20.55
N CYS A 5 -55.46 33.89 19.55
CA CYS A 5 -54.78 35.18 19.78
C CYS A 5 -54.35 35.82 18.46
N VAL A 6 -54.99 36.94 18.13
CA VAL A 6 -54.59 37.87 17.09
C VAL A 6 -53.65 38.88 17.72
N ALA A 7 -52.44 39.04 17.19
CA ALA A 7 -51.58 40.18 17.52
C ALA A 7 -50.76 40.66 16.32
N ALA A 8 -51.21 41.79 15.78
CA ALA A 8 -50.45 42.91 15.20
C ALA A 8 -49.42 42.62 14.10
N ILE A 9 -49.84 42.86 12.86
CA ILE A 9 -48.97 43.14 11.71
C ILE A 9 -48.22 44.46 11.98
N ARG A 10 -46.91 44.38 12.24
CA ARG A 10 -46.01 45.54 12.09
C ARG A 10 -45.52 45.58 10.64
N ARG A 11 -45.82 46.68 9.95
CA ARG A 11 -45.26 47.01 8.63
C ARG A 11 -43.73 47.09 8.74
N GLY A 12 -43.02 46.28 7.96
CA GLY A 12 -41.57 46.33 7.89
C GLY A 12 -41.03 45.53 6.71
N PHE A 13 -40.68 46.25 5.64
CA PHE A 13 -39.82 45.85 4.53
C PHE A 13 -40.14 44.56 3.77
N ILE A 14 -40.64 44.74 2.54
CA ILE A 14 -40.47 43.80 1.43
C ILE A 14 -38.97 43.82 1.07
N GLY A 15 -38.17 43.03 1.77
CA GLY A 15 -36.82 42.68 1.35
C GLY A 15 -36.87 41.27 0.81
N SER A 16 -36.78 41.09 -0.50
CA SER A 16 -36.62 39.77 -1.12
C SER A 16 -35.45 39.05 -0.44
N ALA A 17 -35.74 38.02 0.36
CA ALA A 17 -34.71 37.14 0.87
C ALA A 17 -34.18 36.33 -0.32
N VAL A 18 -33.20 36.89 -1.01
CA VAL A 18 -32.37 36.15 -1.96
C VAL A 18 -31.61 35.12 -1.13
N PHE A 19 -32.11 33.89 -1.10
CA PHE A 19 -31.31 32.74 -0.67
C PHE A 19 -30.17 32.61 -1.66
N ILE A 20 -29.02 33.23 -1.36
CA ILE A 20 -27.78 32.98 -2.06
C ILE A 20 -27.41 31.53 -1.72
N PHE A 21 -27.76 30.60 -2.61
CA PHE A 21 -27.21 29.25 -2.60
C PHE A 21 -25.72 29.41 -2.89
N VAL A 22 -24.92 29.51 -1.82
CA VAL A 22 -23.47 29.46 -1.93
C VAL A 22 -23.15 28.06 -2.42
N LEU A 23 -22.85 27.92 -3.71
CA LEU A 23 -22.28 26.71 -4.30
C LEU A 23 -20.90 26.51 -3.67
N SER A 24 -20.87 25.90 -2.48
CA SER A 24 -19.65 25.47 -1.83
C SER A 24 -19.08 24.31 -2.65
N SER A 25 -18.21 24.63 -3.60
CA SER A 25 -17.39 23.64 -4.29
C SER A 25 -16.37 23.09 -3.29
N SER A 26 -16.77 22.09 -2.52
CA SER A 26 -15.83 21.31 -1.72
C SER A 26 -14.79 20.71 -2.67
N PRO A 27 -13.49 20.82 -2.38
CA PRO A 27 -12.50 20.11 -3.17
C PRO A 27 -12.83 18.62 -3.09
N ALA A 28 -13.13 18.00 -4.24
CA ALA A 28 -13.22 16.56 -4.34
C ALA A 28 -11.79 16.03 -4.23
N TRP A 29 -11.45 15.45 -3.08
CA TRP A 29 -10.20 14.71 -2.95
C TRP A 29 -10.34 13.51 -3.89
N PRO A 30 -9.33 13.22 -4.74
CA PRO A 30 -9.42 12.10 -5.65
C PRO A 30 -9.64 10.83 -4.83
N GLU A 31 -10.75 10.15 -5.09
CA GLU A 31 -11.06 8.88 -4.46
C GLU A 31 -9.98 7.88 -4.86
N SER A 32 -9.37 7.22 -3.88
CA SER A 32 -8.32 6.23 -4.15
C SER A 32 -8.89 5.10 -5.02
N GLN A 33 -8.30 4.88 -6.19
CA GLN A 33 -8.74 3.84 -7.10
C GLN A 33 -8.50 2.45 -6.50
N ILE A 34 -9.52 1.59 -6.53
CA ILE A 34 -9.42 0.20 -6.07
C ILE A 34 -9.26 -0.73 -7.27
N ALA A 35 -8.17 -1.49 -7.28
CA ALA A 35 -7.93 -2.56 -8.24
C ALA A 35 -8.21 -3.92 -7.60
N THR A 36 -8.96 -4.78 -8.27
CA THR A 36 -9.27 -6.13 -7.82
C THR A 36 -8.98 -7.17 -8.90
N GLY A 37 -8.57 -8.36 -8.49
CA GLY A 37 -8.31 -9.44 -9.43
C GLY A 37 -8.06 -10.79 -8.76
N GLN A 38 -8.44 -11.85 -9.46
CA GLN A 38 -8.10 -13.23 -9.11
C GLN A 38 -6.97 -13.80 -9.98
N SER A 39 -6.65 -13.14 -11.10
CA SER A 39 -5.51 -13.44 -11.94
C SER A 39 -4.47 -12.34 -11.79
N TRP A 40 -3.27 -12.75 -11.40
CA TRP A 40 -2.14 -11.86 -11.14
C TRP A 40 -0.85 -12.59 -11.49
N ARG A 41 0.22 -11.82 -11.67
CA ARG A 41 1.58 -12.33 -11.89
C ARG A 41 2.55 -11.55 -11.01
N VAL A 42 3.23 -12.25 -10.12
CA VAL A 42 4.32 -11.67 -9.32
C VAL A 42 5.57 -11.56 -10.18
N VAL A 43 6.12 -10.35 -10.30
CA VAL A 43 7.30 -10.05 -11.12
C VAL A 43 8.58 -10.18 -10.29
N ASP A 44 8.58 -9.56 -9.12
CA ASP A 44 9.66 -9.56 -8.14
C ASP A 44 9.08 -9.47 -6.71
N GLY A 45 9.92 -9.22 -5.71
CA GLY A 45 9.52 -9.21 -4.30
C GLY A 45 8.62 -8.03 -3.88
N ASP A 46 8.43 -7.01 -4.73
CA ASP A 46 7.54 -5.88 -4.45
C ASP A 46 6.67 -5.43 -5.64
N THR A 47 6.69 -6.16 -6.77
CA THR A 47 5.94 -5.80 -7.97
C THR A 47 4.98 -6.92 -8.42
N ILE A 48 3.70 -6.57 -8.57
CA ILE A 48 2.61 -7.44 -9.00
C ILE A 48 1.96 -6.85 -10.26
N HIS A 49 1.77 -7.68 -11.29
CA HIS A 49 0.89 -7.34 -12.41
C HIS A 49 -0.48 -7.96 -12.17
N MET A 50 -1.54 -7.16 -12.29
CA MET A 50 -2.92 -7.61 -12.11
C MET A 50 -3.80 -6.85 -13.09
N ASN A 51 -4.48 -7.56 -13.99
CA ASN A 51 -5.16 -6.95 -15.13
C ASN A 51 -4.20 -6.01 -15.89
N ASP A 52 -4.59 -4.76 -16.10
CA ASP A 52 -3.77 -3.71 -16.73
C ASP A 52 -2.85 -2.96 -15.74
N TYR A 53 -2.94 -3.25 -14.45
CA TYR A 53 -2.17 -2.57 -13.42
C TYR A 53 -0.78 -3.19 -13.25
N LYS A 54 0.24 -2.32 -13.16
CA LYS A 54 1.61 -2.68 -12.79
C LYS A 54 1.88 -2.12 -11.41
N ILE A 55 1.59 -2.91 -10.39
CA ILE A 55 1.51 -2.45 -9.01
C ILE A 55 2.86 -2.65 -8.32
N ARG A 56 3.49 -1.56 -7.87
CA ARG A 56 4.57 -1.58 -6.88
C ARG A 56 3.94 -1.47 -5.49
N LEU A 57 4.27 -2.41 -4.62
CA LEU A 57 3.81 -2.45 -3.24
C LEU A 57 4.34 -1.23 -2.49
N LEU A 58 3.43 -0.42 -1.95
CA LEU A 58 3.76 0.83 -1.29
C LEU A 58 4.30 0.60 0.13
N GLY A 59 5.32 1.37 0.52
CA GLY A 59 5.85 1.38 1.88
C GLY A 59 6.87 0.29 2.19
N ILE A 60 7.22 -0.54 1.21
CA ILE A 60 8.22 -1.61 1.33
C ILE A 60 9.23 -1.55 0.19
N ASP A 61 10.40 -2.10 0.42
CA ASP A 61 11.43 -2.31 -0.59
C ASP A 61 11.93 -3.75 -0.49
N ALA A 62 11.72 -4.54 -1.55
CA ALA A 62 12.17 -5.93 -1.58
C ALA A 62 13.52 -6.06 -2.28
N PRO A 63 14.30 -7.14 -1.98
CA PRO A 63 15.54 -7.41 -2.69
C PRO A 63 15.29 -7.60 -4.19
N GLU A 64 16.18 -7.04 -4.98
CA GLU A 64 16.12 -7.17 -6.43
C GLU A 64 16.33 -8.63 -6.86
N ILE A 65 15.75 -9.06 -7.98
CA ILE A 65 15.76 -10.47 -8.40
C ILE A 65 17.17 -11.10 -8.43
N LYS A 66 18.19 -10.31 -8.79
CA LYS A 66 19.59 -10.74 -8.87
C LYS A 66 20.38 -10.51 -7.58
N GLN A 67 19.76 -9.94 -6.55
CA GLN A 67 20.41 -9.66 -5.29
C GLN A 67 20.64 -10.95 -4.51
N LEU A 68 21.89 -11.13 -4.08
CA LEU A 68 22.29 -12.16 -3.13
C LEU A 68 22.34 -11.55 -1.72
N CYS A 69 21.95 -12.36 -0.75
CA CYS A 69 22.10 -12.08 0.67
C CYS A 69 22.96 -13.19 1.28
N GLN A 70 23.45 -12.99 2.50
CA GLN A 70 24.31 -13.94 3.19
C GLN A 70 23.62 -14.50 4.41
N THR A 71 23.81 -15.80 4.65
CA THR A 71 23.50 -16.44 5.93
C THR A 71 24.46 -15.96 7.02
N ALA A 72 24.21 -16.33 8.28
CA ALA A 72 25.07 -15.94 9.41
C ALA A 72 26.51 -16.47 9.28
N ASP A 73 26.69 -17.60 8.61
CA ASP A 73 27.97 -18.25 8.31
C ASP A 73 28.59 -17.80 6.98
N GLY A 74 27.99 -16.81 6.30
CA GLY A 74 28.57 -16.15 5.14
C GLY A 74 28.28 -16.80 3.79
N HIS A 75 27.38 -17.78 3.72
CA HIS A 75 26.97 -18.37 2.45
C HIS A 75 25.95 -17.50 1.72
N ASP A 76 26.19 -17.28 0.43
CA ASP A 76 25.28 -16.53 -0.42
C ASP A 76 24.00 -17.33 -0.72
N TRP A 77 22.86 -16.64 -0.75
CA TRP A 77 21.58 -17.18 -1.16
C TRP A 77 20.75 -16.13 -1.93
N ALA A 78 19.89 -16.60 -2.82
CA ALA A 78 19.13 -15.77 -3.75
C ALA A 78 17.90 -15.11 -3.11
N CYS A 79 18.13 -14.14 -2.23
CA CYS A 79 17.06 -13.48 -1.47
C CYS A 79 16.02 -12.75 -2.33
N GLY A 80 16.41 -12.20 -3.49
CA GLY A 80 15.45 -11.62 -4.44
C GLY A 80 14.48 -12.64 -5.03
N ILE A 81 15.00 -13.80 -5.41
CA ILE A 81 14.19 -14.93 -5.89
C ILE A 81 13.27 -15.43 -4.78
N MET A 82 13.79 -15.56 -3.56
CA MET A 82 12.99 -16.01 -2.43
C MET A 82 11.85 -15.04 -2.10
N ALA A 83 12.10 -13.73 -2.09
CA ALA A 83 11.08 -12.73 -1.84
C ALA A 83 9.92 -12.83 -2.86
N ARG A 84 10.25 -12.93 -4.16
CA ARG A 84 9.27 -13.15 -5.23
C ARG A 84 8.46 -14.43 -5.01
N ASP A 85 9.14 -15.54 -4.72
CA ASP A 85 8.51 -16.85 -4.62
C ASP A 85 7.61 -16.97 -3.38
N VAL A 86 7.98 -16.35 -2.25
CA VAL A 86 7.11 -16.25 -1.07
C VAL A 86 5.90 -15.35 -1.35
N LEU A 87 6.08 -14.21 -2.02
CA LEU A 87 4.95 -13.37 -2.43
C LEU A 87 3.99 -14.16 -3.32
N ARG A 88 4.49 -14.87 -4.33
CA ARG A 88 3.66 -15.73 -5.19
C ARG A 88 2.92 -16.80 -4.38
N ALA A 89 3.64 -17.57 -3.56
CA ALA A 89 3.05 -18.65 -2.76
C ALA A 89 1.98 -18.12 -1.78
N MET A 90 2.21 -16.96 -1.18
CA MET A 90 1.25 -16.30 -0.30
C MET A 90 -0.05 -16.01 -1.03
N LEU A 91 0.02 -15.39 -2.21
CA LEU A 91 -1.17 -15.07 -3.02
C LEU A 91 -1.87 -16.32 -3.57
N GLU A 92 -1.12 -17.36 -3.96
CA GLU A 92 -1.65 -18.66 -4.43
C GLU A 92 -2.41 -19.42 -3.33
N SER A 93 -1.86 -19.43 -2.11
CA SER A 93 -2.34 -20.29 -1.02
C SER A 93 -3.75 -19.94 -0.48
N GLN A 94 -4.19 -18.69 -0.68
CA GLN A 94 -5.40 -18.19 -0.02
C GLN A 94 -6.67 -18.42 -0.84
N ASN A 95 -6.56 -18.72 -2.14
CA ASN A 95 -7.70 -18.82 -3.07
C ASN A 95 -8.72 -17.66 -2.91
N GLN A 96 -8.20 -16.45 -2.69
CA GLN A 96 -8.96 -15.24 -2.40
C GLN A 96 -8.60 -14.13 -3.40
N MET A 97 -9.48 -13.15 -3.53
CA MET A 97 -9.25 -11.99 -4.39
C MET A 97 -8.11 -11.12 -3.86
N LEU A 98 -7.22 -10.67 -4.74
CA LEU A 98 -6.27 -9.61 -4.40
C LEU A 98 -6.97 -8.26 -4.58
N VAL A 99 -6.93 -7.43 -3.54
CA VAL A 99 -7.54 -6.11 -3.51
C VAL A 99 -6.47 -5.08 -3.19
N CYS A 100 -6.23 -4.14 -4.10
CA CYS A 100 -5.21 -3.10 -3.96
C CYS A 100 -5.84 -1.71 -3.99
N ARG A 101 -5.56 -0.90 -2.97
CA ARG A 101 -5.81 0.54 -2.99
C ARG A 101 -4.64 1.25 -3.67
N LEU A 102 -4.89 1.93 -4.78
CA LEU A 102 -3.88 2.64 -5.56
C LEU A 102 -3.76 4.10 -5.08
N ASP A 103 -2.52 4.57 -4.94
CA ASP A 103 -2.13 5.90 -4.47
C ASP A 103 -1.17 6.56 -5.47
N GLY A 104 -1.69 6.80 -6.67
CA GLY A 104 -0.94 7.42 -7.76
C GLY A 104 0.06 6.48 -8.43
N LYS A 105 1.07 7.09 -9.08
CA LYS A 105 2.07 6.38 -9.88
C LYS A 105 3.49 6.83 -9.54
N ASP A 106 4.45 5.93 -9.69
CA ASP A 106 5.86 6.26 -9.60
C ASP A 106 6.41 6.87 -10.90
N ARG A 107 7.68 7.32 -10.87
CA ARG A 107 8.39 7.89 -12.03
C ARG A 107 8.56 6.93 -13.22
N TYR A 108 8.30 5.64 -13.03
CA TYR A 108 8.37 4.60 -14.06
C TYR A 108 6.96 4.19 -14.53
N ASN A 109 5.93 4.96 -14.18
CA ASN A 109 4.53 4.74 -14.54
C ASN A 109 3.93 3.45 -13.95
N ARG A 110 4.49 2.93 -12.86
CA ARG A 110 3.89 1.84 -12.07
C ARG A 110 2.88 2.42 -11.08
N ASP A 111 1.79 1.73 -10.87
CA ASP A 111 0.80 2.05 -9.84
C ASP A 111 1.42 1.81 -8.45
N LEU A 112 1.32 2.78 -7.56
CA LEU A 112 1.71 2.59 -6.16
C LEU A 112 0.50 2.05 -5.40
N GLY A 113 0.63 0.90 -4.73
CA GLY A 113 -0.54 0.23 -4.16
C GLY A 113 -0.33 -0.43 -2.81
N SER A 114 -1.31 -0.28 -1.92
CA SER A 114 -1.45 -1.10 -0.71
C SER A 114 -2.39 -2.26 -1.01
N CYS A 115 -1.84 -3.47 -1.07
CA CYS A 115 -2.54 -4.69 -1.45
C CYS A 115 -2.86 -5.60 -0.27
N TYR A 116 -4.04 -6.22 -0.34
CA TYR A 116 -4.59 -7.10 0.67
C TYR A 116 -5.20 -8.34 0.02
N ILE A 117 -5.03 -9.49 0.65
CA ILE A 117 -5.71 -10.73 0.22
C ILE A 117 -7.07 -10.79 0.92
N GLY A 118 -8.16 -10.89 0.14
CA GLY A 118 -9.53 -10.93 0.62
C GLY A 118 -10.21 -9.57 0.61
N SER A 119 -9.86 -8.67 1.53
CA SER A 119 -10.44 -7.32 1.63
C SER A 119 -9.44 -6.32 2.20
N ILE A 120 -9.67 -5.02 1.97
CA ILE A 120 -8.82 -3.95 2.54
C ILE A 120 -8.98 -3.84 4.06
N GLN A 121 -10.17 -4.13 4.60
CA GLN A 121 -10.51 -3.90 6.00
C GLN A 121 -10.10 -5.06 6.92
N THR A 122 -10.24 -6.30 6.44
CA THR A 122 -10.06 -7.52 7.25
C THR A 122 -9.12 -8.54 6.62
N GLY A 123 -8.65 -8.28 5.40
CA GLY A 123 -7.76 -9.17 4.68
C GLY A 123 -6.33 -9.16 5.19
N ILE A 124 -5.52 -10.02 4.57
CA ILE A 124 -4.09 -10.12 4.89
C ILE A 124 -3.36 -8.99 4.20
N ASP A 125 -2.72 -8.12 4.97
CA ASP A 125 -1.80 -7.11 4.46
C ASP A 125 -0.54 -7.76 3.89
N VAL A 126 -0.41 -7.73 2.56
CA VAL A 126 0.68 -8.37 1.82
C VAL A 126 2.03 -7.74 2.16
N GLN A 127 2.07 -6.41 2.30
CA GLN A 127 3.31 -5.68 2.57
C GLN A 127 3.83 -6.04 3.96
N LYS A 128 2.94 -6.01 4.94
CA LYS A 128 3.24 -6.40 6.32
C LYS A 128 3.72 -7.83 6.41
N ALA A 129 3.08 -8.76 5.69
CA ALA A 129 3.47 -10.16 5.67
C ALA A 129 4.90 -10.36 5.14
N LEU A 130 5.26 -9.69 4.04
CA LEU A 130 6.63 -9.75 3.49
C LEU A 130 7.68 -9.15 4.44
N ILE A 131 7.37 -8.02 5.08
CA ILE A 131 8.26 -7.42 6.07
C ILE A 131 8.43 -8.33 7.28
N ARG A 132 7.33 -8.89 7.82
CA ARG A 132 7.37 -9.84 8.94
C ARG A 132 8.12 -11.12 8.59
N ALA A 133 8.12 -11.55 7.33
CA ALA A 133 8.94 -12.67 6.86
C ALA A 133 10.44 -12.31 6.72
N GLY A 134 10.81 -11.04 6.83
CA GLY A 134 12.18 -10.57 6.60
C GLY A 134 12.59 -10.62 5.13
N LEU A 135 11.62 -10.54 4.21
CA LEU A 135 11.82 -10.59 2.76
C LEU A 135 11.58 -9.24 2.07
N ALA A 136 11.34 -8.20 2.85
CA ALA A 136 11.36 -6.80 2.45
C ALA A 136 11.77 -5.93 3.65
N VAL A 137 12.21 -4.70 3.38
CA VAL A 137 12.47 -3.66 4.39
C VAL A 137 11.41 -2.55 4.28
N SER A 138 11.16 -1.80 5.35
CA SER A 138 10.22 -0.68 5.30
C SER A 138 10.83 0.48 4.49
N GLU A 139 10.10 0.96 3.48
CA GLU A 139 10.49 2.10 2.65
C GLU A 139 9.64 3.32 2.97
N TYR A 140 10.26 4.37 3.55
CA TYR A 140 9.61 5.62 3.96
C TYR A 140 8.53 5.48 5.07
N GLY A 141 8.26 6.58 5.78
CA GLY A 141 7.18 6.63 6.78
C GLY A 141 7.42 5.81 8.06
N VAL A 142 6.33 5.48 8.75
CA VAL A 142 6.33 4.73 10.03
C VAL A 142 5.52 3.43 9.98
N GLN A 143 4.76 3.19 8.91
CA GLN A 143 3.72 2.16 8.83
C GLN A 143 4.23 0.76 9.17
N TYR A 144 5.38 0.34 8.62
CA TYR A 144 5.91 -1.01 8.80
C TYR A 144 7.20 -1.08 9.63
N LYS A 145 7.62 0.02 10.27
CA LYS A 145 8.87 0.06 11.05
C LYS A 145 8.88 -0.92 12.22
N GLN A 146 7.74 -1.09 12.89
CA GLN A 146 7.63 -2.02 14.01
C GLN A 146 7.68 -3.48 13.53
N ASP A 147 7.06 -3.77 12.39
CA ASP A 147 7.10 -5.10 11.77
C ASP A 147 8.52 -5.46 11.29
N GLU A 148 9.24 -4.51 10.69
CA GLU A 148 10.64 -4.69 10.28
C GLU A 148 11.53 -4.92 11.52
N ARG A 149 11.32 -4.13 12.58
CA ARG A 149 12.04 -4.34 13.85
C ARG A 149 11.78 -5.72 14.43
N ALA A 150 10.54 -6.20 14.41
CA ALA A 150 10.20 -7.54 14.87
C ALA A 150 10.90 -8.62 14.04
N ALA A 151 10.85 -8.53 12.70
CA ALA A 151 11.56 -9.45 11.82
C ALA A 151 13.08 -9.44 12.06
N SER A 152 13.65 -8.27 12.34
CA SER A 152 15.06 -8.10 12.68
C SER A 152 15.45 -8.76 14.00
N VAL A 153 14.69 -8.50 15.07
CA VAL A 153 14.92 -9.11 16.39
C VAL A 153 14.75 -10.64 16.34
N GLU A 154 13.75 -11.10 15.61
CA GLU A 154 13.47 -12.53 15.43
C GLU A 154 14.37 -13.20 14.38
N LYS A 155 15.32 -12.46 13.77
CA LYS A 155 16.28 -12.96 12.77
C LYS A 155 15.61 -13.69 11.61
N ARG A 156 14.51 -13.15 11.09
CA ARG A 156 13.76 -13.75 9.98
C ARG A 156 14.32 -13.35 8.62
N GLY A 157 14.29 -14.27 7.67
CA GLY A 157 14.67 -14.01 6.28
C GLY A 157 16.07 -13.42 6.18
N MET A 158 16.19 -12.26 5.52
CA MET A 158 17.46 -11.54 5.38
C MET A 158 18.10 -11.15 6.71
N TRP A 159 17.30 -10.94 7.76
CA TRP A 159 17.80 -10.57 9.08
C TRP A 159 18.50 -11.72 9.82
N ALA A 160 18.44 -12.94 9.30
CA ALA A 160 19.19 -14.07 9.84
C ALA A 160 20.71 -13.94 9.63
N GLY A 161 21.13 -13.13 8.66
CA GLY A 161 22.54 -12.93 8.33
C GLY A 161 22.82 -11.51 7.85
N HIS A 162 23.59 -11.38 6.77
CA HIS A 162 24.05 -10.10 6.25
C HIS A 162 23.42 -9.79 4.90
N PHE A 163 23.02 -8.55 4.70
CA PHE A 163 22.50 -8.11 3.41
C PHE A 163 22.71 -6.61 3.21
N MET A 164 22.86 -6.22 1.96
CA MET A 164 22.76 -4.82 1.55
C MET A 164 21.28 -4.46 1.42
N ARG A 165 20.85 -3.31 1.95
CA ARG A 165 19.47 -2.87 1.71
C ARG A 165 19.20 -2.72 0.20
N PRO A 166 18.00 -3.05 -0.32
CA PRO A 166 17.78 -3.11 -1.77
C PRO A 166 18.04 -1.78 -2.48
N LYS A 167 17.61 -0.64 -1.89
CA LYS A 167 17.98 0.70 -2.37
C LYS A 167 19.49 0.92 -2.52
N ASP A 168 20.30 0.41 -1.60
CA ASP A 168 21.76 0.55 -1.67
C ASP A 168 22.36 -0.43 -2.67
N TRP A 169 21.80 -1.64 -2.79
CA TRP A 169 22.17 -2.60 -3.84
C TRP A 169 21.97 -2.01 -5.25
N ARG A 170 20.83 -1.34 -5.48
CA ARG A 170 20.57 -0.64 -6.75
C ARG A 170 21.60 0.46 -7.03
N LYS A 171 22.08 1.17 -6.00
CA LYS A 171 23.14 2.19 -6.18
C LYS A 171 24.47 1.54 -6.50
N TYR A 172 24.83 0.48 -5.78
CA TYR A 172 26.05 -0.28 -6.01
C TYR A 172 26.13 -0.80 -7.45
N GLN A 173 25.06 -1.41 -7.97
CA GLN A 173 24.99 -1.93 -9.34
C GLN A 173 25.12 -0.85 -10.44
N ARG A 174 24.78 0.41 -10.17
CA ARG A 174 24.94 1.50 -11.15
C ARG A 174 26.36 2.05 -11.24
N ASN A 175 27.18 1.78 -10.23
CA ASN A 175 28.54 2.32 -10.10
C ASN A 175 29.61 1.27 -10.43
N GLN A 176 29.21 0.10 -10.90
CA GLN A 176 30.06 -0.96 -11.44
C GLN A 176 29.97 -0.90 -12.97
#